data_AF-A0A376UGP8-F1
#
_entry.id   AF-A0A376UGP8-F1
#
_cell.length_a   1.000
_cell.length_b   1.000
_cell.length_c   1.000
_cell.angle_alpha   90.00
_cell.angle_beta   90.00
_cell.angle_gamma   90.00
#
_symmetry.space_group_name_H-M   'P 1'
#
loop_
_entity.id
_entity.type
_entity.pdbx_description
1 polymer ?
#
loop_
_entity_poly.entity_id
_entity_poly.type
_entity_poly.pdbx_seq_one_letter_code
_entity_poly.pdbx_strand_id
1 'polypeptide(L)' 'MNEQFRTDLAHTFGITLEEQTNALSFHDHDGHEWILECAPQSEVLFFYCYLFNNESSKIDKY' A
#
# COMPACT_ATOMS: atom_id res chain seq x y z
N MET A 1 12.82 -8.22 2.58
CA MET A 1 12.14 -8.87 1.43
C MET A 1 13.19 -9.31 0.42
N ASN A 2 13.18 -10.56 -0.05
CA ASN A 2 14.09 -10.93 -1.15
C ASN A 2 13.60 -10.28 -2.46
N GLU A 3 14.50 -10.09 -3.43
CA GLU A 3 14.15 -9.40 -4.67
C GLU A 3 13.13 -10.18 -5.51
N GLN A 4 13.17 -11.52 -5.46
CA GLN A 4 12.23 -12.37 -6.20
C GLN A 4 10.79 -12.21 -5.70
N PHE A 5 10.56 -12.30 -4.40
CA PHE A 5 9.24 -12.12 -3.78
C PHE A 5 8.69 -10.73 -4.04
N ARG A 6 9.54 -9.69 -3.97
CA ARG A 6 9.13 -8.32 -4.34
C ARG A 6 8.66 -8.25 -5.79
N THR A 7 9.39 -8.91 -6.69
CA THR A 7 9.09 -8.94 -8.14
C THR A 7 7.79 -9.70 -8.41
N ASP A 8 7.62 -10.87 -7.80
CA ASP A 8 6.41 -11.69 -7.94
C ASP A 8 5.17 -10.96 -7.39
N LEU A 9 5.33 -10.26 -6.26
CA LEU A 9 4.29 -9.44 -5.65
C LEU A 9 3.92 -8.26 -6.56
N ALA A 10 4.91 -7.50 -7.03
CA ALA A 10 4.69 -6.40 -7.96
C ALA A 10 3.97 -6.85 -9.23
N HIS A 11 4.37 -7.99 -9.81
CA HIS A 11 3.71 -8.56 -10.97
C HIS A 11 2.26 -8.98 -10.68
N THR A 12 2.01 -9.60 -9.52
CA THR A 12 0.66 -10.00 -9.08
C THR A 12 -0.30 -8.81 -8.98
N PHE A 13 0.21 -7.67 -8.52
CA PHE A 13 -0.57 -6.44 -8.35
C PHE A 13 -0.44 -5.45 -9.52
N GLY A 14 0.28 -5.81 -10.59
CA GLY A 14 0.47 -4.94 -11.76
C GLY A 14 1.27 -3.66 -11.48
N ILE A 15 2.17 -3.68 -10.49
CA ILE A 15 2.95 -2.54 -10.03
C ILE A 15 4.27 -2.47 -10.82
N THR A 16 4.61 -1.30 -11.34
CA THR A 16 5.94 -1.04 -11.90
C THR A 16 6.93 -0.75 -10.77
N LEU A 17 8.01 -1.54 -10.68
CA LEU A 17 9.07 -1.33 -9.69
C LEU A 17 10.03 -0.21 -10.16
N GLU A 18 9.78 1.02 -9.73
CA GLU A 18 10.62 2.17 -10.11
C GLU A 18 11.81 2.39 -9.16
N GLU A 19 11.72 1.97 -7.90
CA GLU A 19 12.77 2.18 -6.88
C GLU A 19 13.05 0.93 -6.04
N GLN A 20 14.27 0.83 -5.48
CA GLN A 20 14.63 -0.18 -4.49
C GLN A 20 14.13 0.20 -3.10
N THR A 21 12.80 0.20 -2.92
CA THR A 21 12.17 0.38 -1.61
C THR A 21 11.76 -0.99 -1.03
N ASN A 22 11.58 -1.04 0.29
CA ASN A 22 11.01 -2.20 0.99
C ASN A 22 9.47 -2.20 1.01
N ALA A 23 8.86 -1.16 0.44
CA ALA A 23 7.43 -0.99 0.33
C ALA A 23 7.03 -0.73 -1.13
N LEU A 24 5.95 -1.35 -1.57
CA LEU A 24 5.34 -1.13 -2.89
C LEU A 24 4.09 -0.29 -2.72
N SER A 25 3.88 0.71 -3.57
CA SER A 25 2.62 1.46 -3.60
C SER A 25 1.95 1.39 -4.96
N PHE A 26 0.62 1.37 -4.97
CA PHE A 26 -0.19 1.41 -6.18
C PHE A 26 -1.57 1.99 -5.93
N HIS A 27 -2.25 2.42 -7.00
CA HIS A 27 -3.64 2.86 -6.94
C HIS A 27 -4.56 1.76 -7.46
N ASP A 28 -5.66 1.49 -6.75
CA ASP A 28 -6.71 0.59 -7.24
C ASP A 28 -7.61 1.26 -8.29
N HIS A 29 -8.64 0.55 -8.75
CA HIS A 29 -9.58 1.07 -9.74
C HIS A 29 -10.35 2.32 -9.27
N ASP A 30 -10.59 2.42 -7.96
CA ASP A 30 -11.34 3.51 -7.34
C ASP A 30 -10.41 4.70 -6.99
N GLY A 31 -9.10 4.56 -7.24
CA GLY A 31 -8.09 5.58 -7.00
C GLY A 31 -7.59 5.60 -5.55
N HIS A 32 -7.84 4.56 -4.75
CA HIS A 32 -7.26 4.48 -3.41
C HIS A 32 -5.80 4.07 -3.49
N GLU A 33 -4.95 4.76 -2.73
CA GLU A 33 -3.54 4.39 -2.59
C GLU A 33 -3.40 3.24 -1.58
N TRP A 34 -2.82 2.15 -2.09
CA TRP A 34 -2.43 0.97 -1.32
C TRP A 34 -0.92 0.94 -1.15
N ILE A 35 -0.47 0.61 0.05
CA ILE A 35 0.95 0.44 0.39
C ILE A 35 1.14 -0.98 0.94
N LEU A 36 2.05 -1.74 0.34
CA LEU A 36 2.43 -3.08 0.72
C LEU A 36 3.83 -3.05 1.29
N GLU A 37 3.99 -3.43 2.55
CA GLU A 37 5.27 -3.40 3.25
C GLU A 37 5.57 -4.77 3.86
N CYS A 38 6.79 -5.27 3.64
CA CYS A 38 7.27 -6.47 4.30
C CYS A 38 7.91 -6.11 5.65
N ALA A 39 7.43 -6.73 6.73
CA ALA A 39 8.00 -6.55 8.06
C ALA A 39 9.51 -6.87 8.08
N PRO A 40 10.36 -6.05 8.72
CA PRO A 40 11.77 -6.37 8.86
C PRO A 40 11.95 -7.72 9.59
N GLN A 41 12.67 -8.66 8.96
CA GLN A 41 13.01 -9.97 9.54
C GLN A 41 11.82 -10.92 9.82
N SER A 42 10.68 -10.70 9.18
CA SER A 42 9.48 -11.54 9.37
C SER A 42 8.83 -11.86 8.01
N GLU A 43 8.10 -12.97 7.93
CA GLU A 43 7.30 -13.37 6.76
C GLU A 43 5.91 -12.69 6.73
N VAL A 44 5.74 -11.63 7.51
CA VAL A 44 4.50 -10.87 7.59
C VAL A 44 4.50 -9.76 6.54
N LEU A 45 3.39 -9.68 5.80
CA LEU A 45 3.11 -8.64 4.83
C LEU A 45 2.01 -7.72 5.39
N PHE A 46 2.30 -6.42 5.48
CA PHE A 46 1.34 -5.40 5.85
C PHE A 46 0.71 -4.78 4.61
N PHE A 47 -0.61 -4.54 4.69
CA PHE A 47 -1.38 -3.86 3.68
C PHE A 47 -2.00 -2.62 4.32
N TYR A 48 -1.63 -1.45 3.82
CA TYR A 48 -2.21 -0.18 4.24
C TYR A 48 -3.02 0.39 3.08
N CYS A 49 -4.18 0.95 3.39
CA CYS A 49 -4.97 1.75 2.46
C CYS A 49 -5.32 3.05 3.18
N TYR A 50 -5.00 4.19 2.60
CA TYR A 50 -5.44 5.46 3.16
C TYR A 50 -6.90 5.69 2.77
N LEU A 51 -7.78 5.70 3.76
CA LEU A 51 -9.20 6.01 3.55
C LEU A 51 -9.43 7.49 3.88
N PHE A 52 -9.66 8.31 2.85
CA PHE A 52 -10.15 9.67 3.05
C PHE A 52 -11.64 9.60 3.40
N ASN A 53 -12.00 9.95 4.63
CA ASN A 53 -13.41 10.13 4.96
C ASN A 53 -13.87 11.50 4.43
N ASN A 54 -14.63 11.50 3.32
CA ASN A 54 -15.22 12.70 2.72
C ASN A 54 -16.45 13.22 3.48
N GLU A 55 -16.86 12.54 4.56
CA GLU A 55 -17.83 13.13 5.47
C GLU A 55 -17.20 14.38 6.08
N SER A 56 -17.73 15.56 5.70
CA SER A 56 -17.41 16.77 6.42
C SER A 56 -17.65 16.47 7.89
N SER A 57 -16.61 16.55 8.72
CA SER A 57 -16.78 16.54 10.16
C SER A 57 -17.75 17.67 10.45
N LYS A 58 -19.05 17.35 10.62
CA LYS A 58 -19.97 18.26 11.25
C LYS A 58 -19.44 18.36 12.67
N ILE A 59 -18.55 19.32 12.86
CA ILE A 59 -18.18 19.79 14.17
C ILE A 59 -19.48 20.40 14.67
N ASP A 60 -20.31 19.58 15.30
CA ASP A 60 -21.42 20.04 16.11
C ASP A 60 -20.77 20.91 17.18
N LYS A 61 -20.82 22.22 16.95
CA LYS A 61 -20.47 23.23 17.94
C LYS A 61 -21.54 23.14 19.04
N TYR A 62 -21.25 22.37 20.08
CA TYR A 62 -21.89 22.54 21.37
C TYR A 62 -21.28 23.75 22.09
#